data_AF-A0A7V4WA44-F1
#
_entry.id   AF-A0A7V4WA44-F1
#
_cell.length_a   1.000
_cell.length_b   1.000
_cell.length_c   1.000
_cell.angle_alpha   90.00
_cell.angle_beta   90.00
_cell.angle_gamma   90.00
#
_symmetry.space_group_name_H-M   'P 1'
#
loop_
_entity.id
_entity.type
_entity.pdbx_description
1 polymer ?
#
loop_
_entity_poly.entity_id
_entity_poly.type
_entity_poly.pdbx_seq_one_letter_code
_entity_poly.pdbx_strand_id
1 'polypeptide(L)'
;MLGRIWRYLKALILGKLDELEDPEVLLQEAAREMRENLAANRQRAITAITQKNNLKALLDEQERRIATLEAQAEMAVRKGDRDLARRILREKLTFQQTIEGTRASYEQAVQAAEAIKTAIRRQEETVRQRTAEALAKRAQWKQAQIQIEIDKALSGLTFEDESSAWERASEKIRTAQSEAAARAELAQASIQAKIADLQDETVDAEAERALQELEQRISATTGEAQQTVQVSQGSEVSDVERELAELESRLGTQAETQAEAPAESEQPNSTESKQE
;
A
#
# COMPACT_ATOMS: atom_id res chain seq x y z
N MET A 1 -62.96 21.53 -13.59
CA MET A 1 -61.65 22.11 -13.99
C MET A 1 -60.49 21.58 -13.14
N LEU A 2 -60.62 21.45 -11.82
CA LEU A 2 -59.56 20.97 -10.90
C LEU A 2 -59.04 19.54 -11.19
N GLY A 3 -59.89 18.61 -11.64
CA GLY A 3 -59.44 17.24 -12.00
C GLY A 3 -58.56 17.17 -13.25
N ARG A 4 -58.57 18.20 -14.11
CA ARG A 4 -57.63 18.31 -15.24
C ARG A 4 -56.28 18.79 -14.74
N ILE A 5 -56.25 19.76 -13.83
CA ILE A 5 -55.04 20.27 -13.18
C ILE A 5 -54.38 19.16 -12.35
N TRP A 6 -55.16 18.34 -11.63
CA TRP A 6 -54.61 17.18 -10.91
C TRP A 6 -54.14 16.10 -11.89
N ARG A 7 -54.79 15.87 -13.03
CA ARG A 7 -54.21 14.97 -14.05
C ARG A 7 -52.92 15.51 -14.67
N TYR A 8 -52.79 16.82 -14.88
CA TYR A 8 -51.55 17.43 -15.35
C TYR A 8 -50.45 17.39 -14.29
N LEU A 9 -50.76 17.60 -13.02
CA LEU A 9 -49.79 17.51 -11.93
C LEU A 9 -49.39 16.04 -11.65
N LYS A 10 -50.32 15.09 -11.80
CA LYS A 10 -50.03 13.64 -11.73
C LYS A 10 -49.25 13.17 -12.96
N ALA A 11 -49.51 13.73 -14.14
CA ALA A 11 -48.72 13.49 -15.35
C ALA A 11 -47.37 14.23 -15.31
N LEU A 12 -47.21 15.29 -14.51
CA LEU A 12 -45.91 15.89 -14.22
C LEU A 12 -45.10 15.01 -13.26
N ILE A 13 -45.77 14.37 -12.28
CA ILE A 13 -45.15 13.43 -11.34
C ILE A 13 -44.84 12.08 -12.01
N LEU A 14 -45.71 11.59 -12.90
CA LEU A 14 -45.47 10.37 -13.69
C LEU A 14 -44.66 10.62 -14.97
N GLY A 15 -44.62 11.86 -15.49
CA GLY A 15 -43.87 12.26 -16.68
C GLY A 15 -42.48 12.80 -16.38
N LYS A 16 -42.19 13.11 -15.10
CA LYS A 16 -40.82 13.23 -14.56
C LYS A 16 -40.35 11.92 -13.91
N LEU A 17 -40.93 10.80 -14.28
CA LEU A 17 -40.32 9.50 -14.00
C LEU A 17 -39.07 9.25 -14.87
N ASP A 18 -38.77 10.15 -15.81
CA ASP A 18 -37.50 10.25 -16.54
C ASP A 18 -36.40 10.99 -15.74
N GLU A 19 -36.68 11.49 -14.53
CA GLU A 19 -35.72 12.15 -13.63
C GLU A 19 -35.48 11.32 -12.35
N LEU A 20 -35.70 10.00 -12.46
CA LEU A 20 -35.13 8.98 -11.57
C LEU A 20 -33.89 8.44 -12.25
N GLU A 21 -32.77 9.17 -12.20
CA GLU A 21 -31.49 8.49 -12.39
C GLU A 21 -31.40 7.42 -11.30
N ASP A 22 -31.34 6.16 -11.72
CA ASP A 22 -31.25 4.99 -10.84
C ASP A 22 -30.23 5.29 -9.73
N PRO A 23 -30.61 5.24 -8.43
CA PRO A 23 -29.68 5.55 -7.35
C PRO A 23 -28.45 4.64 -7.36
N GLU A 24 -28.53 3.44 -7.95
CA GLU A 24 -27.36 2.61 -8.22
C GLU A 24 -26.40 3.26 -9.22
N VAL A 25 -26.91 3.86 -10.30
CA VAL A 25 -26.12 4.59 -11.30
C VAL A 25 -25.52 5.86 -10.71
N LEU A 26 -26.29 6.64 -9.95
CA LEU A 26 -25.81 7.85 -9.28
C LEU A 26 -24.66 7.56 -8.31
N LEU A 27 -24.77 6.51 -7.51
CA LEU A 27 -23.73 6.11 -6.56
C LEU A 27 -22.48 5.58 -7.25
N GLN A 28 -22.63 4.89 -8.38
CA GLN A 28 -21.51 4.45 -9.20
C GLN A 28 -20.80 5.62 -9.87
N GLU A 29 -21.56 6.56 -10.43
CA GLU A 29 -21.04 7.78 -11.05
C GLU A 29 -20.27 8.62 -10.04
N ALA A 30 -20.86 8.88 -8.87
CA ALA A 30 -20.20 9.61 -7.79
C ALA A 30 -18.89 8.92 -7.35
N ALA A 31 -18.89 7.59 -7.22
CA ALA A 31 -17.69 6.84 -6.87
C ALA A 31 -16.63 6.89 -7.99
N ARG A 32 -17.03 6.93 -9.27
CA ARG A 32 -16.12 7.10 -10.41
C ARG A 32 -15.51 8.49 -10.40
N GLU A 33 -16.34 9.53 -10.32
CA GLU A 33 -15.90 10.93 -10.30
C GLU A 33 -14.95 11.20 -9.14
N MET A 34 -15.23 10.66 -7.94
CA MET A 34 -14.33 10.76 -6.80
C MET A 34 -12.94 10.15 -7.06
N ARG A 35 -12.87 9.01 -7.76
CA ARG A 35 -11.60 8.37 -8.13
C ARG A 35 -10.87 9.17 -9.20
N GLU A 36 -11.57 9.70 -10.19
CA GLU A 36 -11.00 10.56 -11.24
C GLU A 36 -10.45 11.86 -10.64
N ASN A 37 -11.21 12.49 -9.73
CA ASN A 37 -10.78 13.67 -8.99
C ASN A 37 -9.54 13.38 -8.12
N LEU A 38 -9.46 12.21 -7.50
CA LEU A 38 -8.27 11.78 -6.77
C LEU A 38 -7.06 11.62 -7.72
N ALA A 39 -7.25 10.99 -8.90
CA ALA A 39 -6.19 10.84 -9.89
C ALA A 39 -5.69 12.19 -10.41
N ALA A 40 -6.59 13.12 -10.72
CA ALA A 40 -6.25 14.49 -11.12
C ALA A 40 -5.50 15.24 -10.01
N ASN A 41 -5.93 15.09 -8.76
CA ASN A 41 -5.24 15.71 -7.62
C ASN A 41 -3.86 15.11 -7.38
N ARG A 42 -3.68 13.80 -7.54
CA ARG A 42 -2.36 13.16 -7.52
C ARG A 42 -1.45 13.71 -8.60
N GLN A 43 -1.96 13.93 -9.82
CA GLN A 43 -1.15 14.55 -10.88
C GLN A 43 -0.71 15.98 -10.52
N ARG A 44 -1.60 16.80 -9.95
CA ARG A 44 -1.24 18.13 -9.46
C ARG A 44 -0.20 18.06 -8.34
N ALA A 45 -0.33 17.08 -7.44
CA ALA A 45 0.63 16.84 -6.38
C ALA A 45 2.02 16.46 -6.92
N ILE A 46 2.07 15.62 -7.96
CA ILE A 46 3.32 15.28 -8.66
C ILE A 46 3.98 16.55 -9.19
N THR A 47 3.24 17.42 -9.88
CA THR A 47 3.78 18.70 -10.39
C THR A 47 4.37 19.56 -9.27
N ALA A 48 3.68 19.68 -8.13
CA ALA A 48 4.18 20.45 -6.99
C ALA A 48 5.44 19.82 -6.36
N ILE A 49 5.48 18.50 -6.23
CA ILE A 49 6.65 17.77 -5.72
C ILE A 49 7.84 17.91 -6.68
N THR A 50 7.59 17.88 -7.99
CA THR A 50 8.61 18.11 -9.01
C THR A 50 9.19 19.52 -8.90
N GLN A 51 8.35 20.55 -8.73
CA GLN A 51 8.84 21.92 -8.49
C GLN A 51 9.73 22.01 -7.25
N LYS A 52 9.32 21.38 -6.15
CA LYS A 52 10.14 21.27 -4.93
C LYS A 52 11.48 20.58 -5.20
N ASN A 53 11.48 19.48 -5.96
CA ASN A 53 12.71 18.75 -6.30
C ASN A 53 13.63 19.58 -7.21
N ASN A 54 13.08 20.34 -8.15
CA ASN A 54 13.85 21.24 -9.01
C ASN A 54 14.49 22.36 -8.19
N LEU A 55 13.76 22.94 -7.23
CA LEU A 55 14.31 23.93 -6.30
C LEU A 55 15.43 23.33 -5.45
N LYS A 56 15.29 22.08 -5.00
CA LYS A 56 16.37 21.37 -4.31
C LYS A 56 17.60 21.22 -5.19
N ALA A 57 17.43 20.75 -6.42
CA ALA A 57 18.54 20.56 -7.35
C ALA A 57 19.28 21.88 -7.63
N LEU A 58 18.53 22.97 -7.83
CA LEU A 58 19.07 24.30 -8.01
C LEU A 58 19.82 24.80 -6.76
N LEU A 59 19.30 24.52 -5.57
CA LEU A 59 19.96 24.83 -4.31
C LEU A 59 21.29 24.08 -4.20
N ASP A 60 21.27 22.77 -4.39
CA ASP A 60 22.44 21.90 -4.31
C ASP A 60 23.51 22.31 -5.36
N GLU A 61 23.10 22.73 -6.56
CA GLU A 61 24.00 23.26 -7.60
C GLU A 61 24.67 24.57 -7.16
N GLN A 62 23.90 25.52 -6.63
CA GLN A 62 24.45 26.79 -6.13
C GLN A 62 25.40 26.58 -4.96
N GLU A 63 25.10 25.66 -4.03
CA GLU A 63 26.01 25.31 -2.92
C GLU A 63 27.35 24.77 -3.44
N ARG A 64 27.32 23.88 -4.45
CA ARG A 64 28.54 23.38 -5.11
C ARG A 64 29.33 24.48 -5.79
N ARG A 65 28.64 25.43 -6.45
CA ARG A 65 29.30 26.57 -7.10
C ARG A 65 29.99 27.47 -6.08
N ILE A 66 29.34 27.75 -4.96
CA ILE A 66 29.92 28.52 -3.85
C ILE A 66 31.16 27.83 -3.30
N ALA A 67 31.09 26.52 -3.04
CA ALA A 67 32.23 25.74 -2.55
C ALA A 67 33.41 25.73 -3.55
N THR A 68 33.11 25.65 -4.85
CA THR A 68 34.12 25.73 -5.91
C THR A 68 34.80 27.09 -5.94
N LEU A 69 34.03 28.18 -5.88
CA LEU A 69 34.56 29.54 -5.85
C LEU A 69 35.39 29.80 -4.59
N GLU A 70 35.00 29.23 -3.46
CA GLU A 70 35.78 29.27 -2.22
C GLU A 70 37.15 28.60 -2.37
N ALA A 71 37.19 27.37 -2.88
CA ALA A 71 38.44 26.66 -3.13
C ALA A 71 39.35 27.41 -4.13
N GLN A 72 38.77 28.03 -5.17
CA GLN A 72 39.50 28.83 -6.14
C GLN A 72 40.05 30.12 -5.52
N ALA A 73 39.26 30.81 -4.69
CA ALA A 73 39.70 32.00 -3.97
C ALA A 73 40.86 31.68 -3.02
N GLU A 74 40.77 30.59 -2.26
CA GLU A 74 41.86 30.12 -1.40
C GLU A 74 43.15 29.85 -2.20
N MET A 75 43.03 29.18 -3.34
CA MET A 75 44.18 28.90 -4.21
C MET A 75 44.82 30.19 -4.74
N ALA A 76 44.02 31.17 -5.14
CA ALA A 76 44.51 32.47 -5.59
C ALA A 76 45.26 33.22 -4.47
N VAL A 77 44.73 33.19 -3.24
CA VAL A 77 45.41 33.74 -2.05
C VAL A 77 46.75 33.04 -1.79
N ARG A 78 46.79 31.70 -1.84
CA ARG A 78 48.03 30.92 -1.65
C ARG A 78 49.09 31.25 -2.71
N LYS A 79 48.66 31.57 -3.93
CA LYS A 79 49.54 31.99 -5.04
C LYS A 79 49.96 33.47 -4.97
N GLY A 80 49.46 34.23 -3.98
CA GLY A 80 49.76 35.66 -3.81
C GLY A 80 48.95 36.59 -4.71
N ASP A 81 47.99 36.07 -5.48
CA ASP A 81 47.24 36.81 -6.49
C ASP A 81 45.96 37.44 -5.90
N ARG A 82 46.16 38.50 -5.11
CA ARG A 82 45.09 39.15 -4.32
C ARG A 82 43.97 39.75 -5.17
N ASP A 83 44.26 40.22 -6.37
CA ASP A 83 43.23 40.81 -7.23
C ASP A 83 42.31 39.75 -7.82
N LEU A 84 42.87 38.60 -8.22
CA LEU A 84 42.08 37.45 -8.63
C LEU A 84 41.21 36.91 -7.49
N ALA A 85 41.78 36.74 -6.29
CA ALA A 85 41.04 36.30 -5.11
C ALA A 85 39.85 37.23 -4.78
N ARG A 86 40.05 38.56 -4.85
CA ARG A 86 38.98 39.54 -4.63
C ARG A 86 37.85 39.43 -5.66
N ARG A 87 38.16 39.16 -6.93
CA ARG A 87 37.16 38.97 -7.98
C ARG A 87 36.33 37.70 -7.75
N ILE A 88 36.98 36.58 -7.44
CA ILE A 88 36.31 35.30 -7.15
C ILE A 88 35.41 35.42 -5.92
N LEU A 89 35.88 36.10 -4.85
CA LEU A 89 35.07 36.33 -3.65
C LEU A 89 33.84 37.20 -3.92
N ARG A 90 33.92 38.19 -4.81
CA ARG A 90 32.75 38.97 -5.24
C ARG A 90 31.74 38.09 -5.96
N GLU A 91 32.19 37.21 -6.86
CA GLU A 91 31.30 36.25 -7.52
C GLU A 91 30.64 35.30 -6.50
N LYS A 92 31.42 34.77 -5.53
CA LYS A 92 30.90 33.95 -4.44
C LYS A 92 29.80 34.67 -3.65
N LEU A 93 30.00 35.95 -3.31
CA LEU A 93 29.01 36.76 -2.59
C LEU A 93 27.71 36.93 -3.39
N THR A 94 27.79 37.13 -4.71
CA THR A 94 26.61 37.20 -5.57
C THR A 94 25.81 35.89 -5.56
N PHE A 95 26.48 34.74 -5.62
CA PHE A 95 25.81 33.44 -5.48
C PHE A 95 25.22 33.23 -4.08
N GLN A 96 25.91 33.66 -3.02
CA GLN A 96 25.39 33.60 -1.65
C GLN A 96 24.12 34.46 -1.45
N GLN A 97 24.01 35.62 -2.10
CA GLN A 97 22.78 36.40 -2.05
C GLN A 97 21.62 35.71 -2.78
N THR A 98 21.91 35.03 -3.89
CA THR A 98 20.90 34.33 -4.70
C THR A 98 20.41 33.04 -4.03
N ILE A 99 21.30 32.38 -3.28
CA ILE A 99 21.00 31.10 -2.64
C ILE A 99 20.01 31.24 -1.48
N GLU A 100 20.07 32.35 -0.74
CA GLU A 100 19.13 32.63 0.37
C GLU A 100 17.68 32.69 -0.13
N GLY A 101 17.42 33.37 -1.25
CA GLY A 101 16.09 33.41 -1.88
C GLY A 101 15.63 32.04 -2.40
N THR A 102 16.56 31.26 -2.96
CA THR A 102 16.29 29.89 -3.44
C THR A 102 15.96 28.96 -2.27
N ARG A 103 16.67 29.08 -1.15
CA ARG A 103 16.45 28.31 0.08
C ARG A 103 15.09 28.63 0.68
N ALA A 104 14.72 29.89 0.79
CA ALA A 104 13.40 30.30 1.27
C ALA A 104 12.28 29.73 0.38
N SER A 105 12.45 29.79 -0.94
CA SER A 105 11.49 29.20 -1.90
C SER A 105 11.40 27.68 -1.76
N TYR A 106 12.53 27.01 -1.55
CA TYR A 106 12.57 25.56 -1.32
C TYR A 106 11.85 25.16 -0.02
N GLU A 107 12.09 25.88 1.09
CA GLU A 107 11.41 25.62 2.36
C GLU A 107 9.88 25.78 2.25
N GLN A 108 9.42 26.82 1.56
CA GLN A 108 8.00 26.98 1.25
C GLN A 108 7.45 25.83 0.42
N ALA A 109 8.20 25.38 -0.60
CA ALA A 109 7.81 24.25 -1.43
C ALA A 109 7.79 22.92 -0.65
N VAL A 110 8.67 22.74 0.33
CA VAL A 110 8.68 21.59 1.24
C VAL A 110 7.40 21.57 2.07
N GLN A 111 7.05 22.69 2.71
CA GLN A 111 5.83 22.79 3.51
C GLN A 111 4.57 22.54 2.66
N ALA A 112 4.50 23.15 1.47
CA ALA A 112 3.41 22.94 0.53
C ALA A 112 3.31 21.46 0.10
N ALA A 113 4.43 20.82 -0.22
CA ALA A 113 4.45 19.41 -0.61
C ALA A 113 3.97 18.48 0.51
N GLU A 114 4.35 18.72 1.76
CA GLU A 114 3.89 17.92 2.91
C GLU A 114 2.40 18.13 3.20
N ALA A 115 1.91 19.37 3.08
CA ALA A 115 0.48 19.67 3.17
C ALA A 115 -0.30 18.95 2.07
N ILE A 116 0.18 18.97 0.82
CA ILE A 116 -0.43 18.28 -0.31
C ILE A 116 -0.46 16.76 -0.09
N LYS A 117 0.65 16.15 0.32
CA LYS A 117 0.70 14.71 0.64
C LYS A 117 -0.34 14.33 1.69
N THR A 118 -0.47 15.13 2.73
CA THR A 118 -1.44 14.90 3.80
C THR A 118 -2.88 15.06 3.31
N ALA A 119 -3.15 16.06 2.47
CA ALA A 119 -4.45 16.25 1.84
C ALA A 119 -4.82 15.08 0.92
N ILE A 120 -3.87 14.57 0.11
CA ILE A 120 -4.09 13.39 -0.74
C ILE A 120 -4.40 12.15 0.10
N ARG A 121 -3.63 11.87 1.16
CA ARG A 121 -3.92 10.74 2.07
C ARG A 121 -5.31 10.82 2.68
N ARG A 122 -5.73 12.01 3.13
CA ARG A 122 -7.08 12.24 3.65
C ARG A 122 -8.14 12.03 2.57
N GLN A 123 -7.88 12.48 1.35
CA GLN A 123 -8.79 12.30 0.23
C GLN A 123 -8.92 10.82 -0.15
N GLU A 124 -7.82 10.06 -0.16
CA GLU A 124 -7.82 8.61 -0.39
C GLU A 124 -8.70 7.87 0.63
N GLU A 125 -8.55 8.20 1.92
CA GLU A 125 -9.38 7.63 2.97
C GLU A 125 -10.86 8.00 2.78
N THR A 126 -11.14 9.26 2.44
CA THR A 126 -12.51 9.72 2.15
C THR A 126 -13.12 8.97 0.96
N VAL A 127 -12.36 8.80 -0.14
CA VAL A 127 -12.79 8.04 -1.32
C VAL A 127 -13.09 6.59 -0.94
N ARG A 128 -12.25 5.97 -0.11
CA ARG A 128 -12.46 4.60 0.38
C ARG A 128 -13.75 4.49 1.20
N GLN A 129 -13.94 5.38 2.16
CA GLN A 129 -15.14 5.42 3.01
C GLN A 129 -16.41 5.63 2.19
N ARG A 130 -16.43 6.64 1.32
CA ARG A 130 -17.59 6.94 0.47
C ARG A 130 -17.91 5.83 -0.53
N THR A 131 -16.88 5.15 -1.05
CA THR A 131 -17.07 3.98 -1.91
C THR A 131 -17.74 2.83 -1.15
N ALA A 132 -17.32 2.57 0.10
CA ALA A 132 -17.94 1.55 0.95
C ALA A 132 -19.39 1.92 1.31
N GLU A 133 -19.65 3.18 1.66
CA GLU A 133 -21.01 3.69 1.91
C GLU A 133 -21.91 3.56 0.67
N ALA A 134 -21.38 3.88 -0.51
CA ALA A 134 -22.10 3.73 -1.78
C ALA A 134 -22.48 2.26 -2.03
N LEU A 135 -21.55 1.32 -1.79
CA LEU A 135 -21.83 -0.11 -1.92
C LEU A 135 -22.91 -0.59 -0.95
N ALA A 136 -22.85 -0.13 0.32
CA ALA A 136 -23.85 -0.45 1.33
C ALA A 136 -25.24 0.10 0.97
N LYS A 137 -25.32 1.36 0.54
CA LYS A 137 -26.58 1.99 0.07
C LYS A 137 -27.16 1.26 -1.14
N ARG A 138 -26.31 0.81 -2.06
CA ARG A 138 -26.72 0.00 -3.21
C ARG A 138 -27.33 -1.33 -2.78
N ALA A 139 -26.72 -2.02 -1.81
CA ALA A 139 -27.27 -3.26 -1.26
C ALA A 139 -28.63 -3.03 -0.58
N GLN A 140 -28.77 -1.95 0.20
CA GLN A 140 -30.05 -1.55 0.81
C GLN A 140 -31.12 -1.24 -0.24
N TRP A 141 -30.76 -0.54 -1.31
CA TRP A 141 -31.69 -0.25 -2.40
C TRP A 141 -32.15 -1.52 -3.12
N LYS A 142 -31.25 -2.47 -3.40
CA LYS A 142 -31.63 -3.78 -3.98
C LYS A 142 -32.56 -4.56 -3.07
N GLN A 143 -32.32 -4.53 -1.76
CA GLN A 143 -33.22 -5.16 -0.78
C GLN A 143 -34.62 -4.52 -0.81
N ALA A 144 -34.69 -3.19 -0.85
CA ALA A 144 -35.96 -2.47 -0.94
C ALA A 144 -36.72 -2.80 -2.24
N GLN A 145 -36.00 -2.91 -3.37
CA GLN A 145 -36.60 -3.32 -4.65
C GLN A 145 -37.18 -4.74 -4.60
N ILE A 146 -36.46 -5.68 -3.99
CA ILE A 146 -36.98 -7.05 -3.77
C ILE A 146 -38.27 -7.00 -2.95
N GLN A 147 -38.32 -6.21 -1.88
CA GLN A 147 -39.53 -6.08 -1.05
C GLN A 147 -40.70 -5.50 -1.84
N ILE A 148 -40.48 -4.46 -2.64
CA ILE A 148 -41.53 -3.85 -3.49
C ILE A 148 -42.07 -4.86 -4.50
N GLU A 149 -41.21 -5.65 -5.15
CA GLU A 149 -41.66 -6.67 -6.10
C GLU A 149 -42.44 -7.81 -5.42
N ILE A 150 -42.07 -8.19 -4.19
CA ILE A 150 -42.84 -9.13 -3.37
C ILE A 150 -44.22 -8.55 -3.04
N ASP A 151 -44.29 -7.33 -2.52
CA ASP A 151 -45.55 -6.67 -2.15
C ASP A 151 -46.46 -6.48 -3.37
N LYS A 152 -45.89 -6.16 -4.54
CA LYS A 152 -46.62 -6.06 -5.81
C LYS A 152 -47.18 -7.42 -6.24
N ALA A 153 -46.38 -8.49 -6.17
CA ALA A 153 -46.85 -9.85 -6.46
C ALA A 153 -47.97 -10.30 -5.51
N LEU A 154 -47.90 -9.89 -4.23
CA LEU A 154 -48.93 -10.16 -3.22
C LEU A 154 -50.20 -9.32 -3.44
N SER A 155 -50.09 -8.04 -3.79
CA SER A 155 -51.24 -7.17 -4.04
C SER A 155 -52.02 -7.51 -5.32
N GLY A 156 -51.36 -8.14 -6.30
CA GLY A 156 -51.99 -8.69 -7.49
C GLY A 156 -52.82 -9.96 -7.23
N LEU A 157 -52.75 -10.53 -6.02
CA LEU A 157 -53.60 -11.62 -5.55
C LEU A 157 -54.83 -11.03 -4.84
N THR A 158 -55.82 -10.56 -5.60
CA THR A 158 -57.14 -10.25 -5.03
C THR A 158 -57.84 -11.53 -4.57
N PHE A 159 -58.30 -11.51 -3.32
CA PHE A 159 -58.96 -12.60 -2.59
C PHE A 159 -60.35 -12.92 -3.18
N GLU A 160 -60.42 -13.94 -4.03
CA GLU A 160 -61.68 -14.58 -4.45
C GLU A 160 -61.45 -16.08 -4.69
N ASP A 161 -60.83 -16.77 -3.72
CA ASP A 161 -60.97 -18.23 -3.44
C ASP A 161 -60.02 -18.63 -2.28
N GLU A 162 -60.53 -18.55 -1.04
CA GLU A 162 -59.73 -18.30 0.17
C GLU A 162 -58.94 -19.48 0.77
N SER A 163 -59.05 -20.71 0.26
CA SER A 163 -58.30 -21.87 0.83
C SER A 163 -57.13 -22.33 -0.05
N SER A 164 -57.32 -22.42 -1.37
CA SER A 164 -56.26 -22.87 -2.28
C SER A 164 -55.23 -21.78 -2.61
N ALA A 165 -55.60 -20.51 -2.45
CA ALA A 165 -54.70 -19.39 -2.68
C ALA A 165 -53.68 -19.21 -1.55
N TRP A 166 -54.07 -19.47 -0.29
CA TRP A 166 -53.17 -19.40 0.87
C TRP A 166 -52.06 -20.45 0.79
N GLU A 167 -52.38 -21.68 0.38
CA GLU A 167 -51.41 -22.76 0.24
C GLU A 167 -50.42 -22.47 -0.90
N ARG A 168 -50.90 -21.96 -2.05
CA ARG A 168 -50.05 -21.52 -3.16
C ARG A 168 -49.23 -20.26 -2.84
N ALA A 169 -49.77 -19.34 -2.05
CA ALA A 169 -49.06 -18.15 -1.59
C ALA A 169 -47.97 -18.52 -0.60
N SER A 170 -48.25 -19.42 0.34
CA SER A 170 -47.26 -20.00 1.26
C SER A 170 -46.14 -20.72 0.50
N GLU A 171 -46.48 -21.55 -0.50
CA GLU A 171 -45.52 -22.23 -1.37
C GLU A 171 -44.64 -21.23 -2.14
N LYS A 172 -45.23 -20.16 -2.69
CA LYS A 172 -44.50 -19.11 -3.42
C LYS A 172 -43.65 -18.22 -2.51
N ILE A 173 -44.13 -17.86 -1.33
CA ILE A 173 -43.34 -17.11 -0.33
C ILE A 173 -42.16 -17.97 0.12
N ARG A 174 -42.38 -19.27 0.37
CA ARG A 174 -41.31 -20.22 0.68
C ARG A 174 -40.31 -20.34 -0.47
N THR A 175 -40.80 -20.39 -1.71
CA THR A 175 -39.95 -20.43 -2.90
C THR A 175 -39.15 -19.15 -3.07
N ALA A 176 -39.78 -17.98 -2.91
CA ALA A 176 -39.12 -16.68 -3.00
C ALA A 176 -38.10 -16.46 -1.87
N GLN A 177 -38.40 -16.88 -0.64
CA GLN A 177 -37.45 -16.88 0.47
C GLN A 177 -36.28 -17.83 0.22
N SER A 178 -36.56 -19.03 -0.32
CA SER A 178 -35.51 -20.00 -0.68
C SER A 178 -34.64 -19.50 -1.83
N GLU A 179 -35.23 -18.84 -2.82
CA GLU A 179 -34.51 -18.26 -3.95
C GLU A 179 -33.69 -17.04 -3.51
N ALA A 180 -34.22 -16.20 -2.62
CA ALA A 180 -33.48 -15.10 -2.03
C ALA A 180 -32.30 -15.59 -1.18
N ALA A 181 -32.50 -16.65 -0.38
CA ALA A 181 -31.44 -17.31 0.39
C ALA A 181 -30.38 -17.92 -0.54
N ALA A 182 -30.79 -18.63 -1.60
CA ALA A 182 -29.88 -19.20 -2.59
C ALA A 182 -29.10 -18.12 -3.35
N ARG A 183 -29.72 -16.98 -3.67
CA ARG A 183 -29.03 -15.82 -4.28
C ARG A 183 -28.04 -15.18 -3.31
N ALA A 184 -28.37 -15.10 -2.02
CA ALA A 184 -27.46 -14.61 -0.99
C ALA A 184 -26.25 -15.55 -0.81
N GLU A 185 -26.47 -16.86 -0.79
CA GLU A 185 -25.40 -17.86 -0.75
C GLU A 185 -24.52 -17.82 -2.01
N LEU A 186 -25.10 -17.71 -3.20
CA LEU A 186 -24.34 -17.54 -4.46
C LEU A 186 -23.52 -16.25 -4.48
N ALA A 187 -24.09 -15.14 -4.00
CA ALA A 187 -23.36 -13.88 -3.90
C ALA A 187 -22.18 -14.02 -2.92
N GLN A 188 -22.37 -14.67 -1.78
CA GLN A 188 -21.31 -14.91 -0.80
C GLN A 188 -20.25 -15.87 -1.34
N ALA A 189 -20.64 -16.94 -2.04
CA ALA A 189 -19.73 -17.85 -2.72
C ALA A 189 -18.94 -17.14 -3.84
N SER A 190 -19.56 -16.21 -4.58
CA SER A 190 -18.88 -15.42 -5.61
C SER A 190 -17.84 -14.46 -5.03
N ILE A 191 -18.12 -13.88 -3.85
CA ILE A 191 -17.18 -13.03 -3.12
C ILE A 191 -16.04 -13.89 -2.58
N GLN A 192 -16.35 -15.06 -2.03
CA GLN A 192 -15.35 -15.99 -1.50
C GLN A 192 -14.44 -16.56 -2.60
N ALA A 193 -15.00 -16.90 -3.77
CA ALA A 193 -14.25 -17.30 -4.95
C ALA A 193 -13.32 -16.17 -5.42
N LYS A 194 -13.80 -14.93 -5.45
CA LYS A 194 -12.98 -13.78 -5.81
C LYS A 194 -11.85 -13.50 -4.80
N ILE A 195 -12.07 -13.83 -3.52
CA ILE A 195 -11.03 -13.75 -2.48
C ILE A 195 -10.03 -14.89 -2.64
N ALA A 196 -10.49 -16.11 -2.97
CA ALA A 196 -9.63 -17.26 -3.23
C ALA A 196 -8.77 -17.05 -4.48
N ASP A 197 -9.34 -16.55 -5.59
CA ASP A 197 -8.60 -16.20 -6.80
C ASP A 197 -7.50 -15.17 -6.50
N LEU A 198 -7.79 -14.16 -5.67
CA LEU A 198 -6.77 -13.19 -5.24
C LEU A 198 -5.70 -13.81 -4.33
N GLN A 199 -6.05 -14.83 -3.54
CA GLN A 199 -5.09 -15.55 -2.70
C GLN A 199 -4.21 -16.49 -3.54
N ASP A 200 -4.77 -17.21 -4.50
CA ASP A 200 -4.04 -18.05 -5.43
C ASP A 200 -3.12 -17.21 -6.32
N GLU A 201 -3.57 -16.05 -6.84
CA GLU A 201 -2.70 -15.11 -7.56
C GLU A 201 -1.52 -14.63 -6.68
N THR A 202 -1.73 -14.44 -5.37
CA THR A 202 -0.63 -14.07 -4.47
C THR A 202 0.32 -15.23 -4.19
N VAL A 203 -0.19 -16.46 -4.05
CA VAL A 203 0.61 -17.67 -3.81
C VAL A 203 1.41 -18.04 -5.06
N ASP A 204 0.81 -17.96 -6.25
CA ASP A 204 1.49 -18.17 -7.52
C ASP A 204 2.60 -17.11 -7.72
N ALA A 205 2.33 -15.85 -7.40
CA ALA A 205 3.35 -14.80 -7.44
C ALA A 205 4.50 -15.03 -6.44
N GLU A 206 4.22 -15.61 -5.27
CA GLU A 206 5.25 -16.00 -4.29
C GLU A 206 6.03 -17.25 -4.72
N ALA A 207 5.37 -18.24 -5.33
CA ALA A 207 6.00 -19.44 -5.87
C ALA A 207 6.94 -19.12 -7.04
N GLU A 208 6.52 -18.22 -7.94
CA GLU A 208 7.35 -17.76 -9.06
C GLU A 208 8.61 -17.03 -8.55
N ARG A 209 8.50 -16.24 -7.47
CA ARG A 209 9.65 -15.61 -6.82
C ARG A 209 10.59 -16.63 -6.19
N ALA A 210 10.06 -17.64 -5.49
CA ALA A 210 10.86 -18.70 -4.89
C ALA A 210 11.59 -19.53 -5.96
N LEU A 211 10.95 -19.78 -7.11
CA LEU A 211 11.55 -20.46 -8.24
C LEU A 211 12.71 -19.64 -8.84
N GLN A 212 12.53 -18.33 -9.04
CA GLN A 212 13.59 -17.43 -9.50
C GLN A 212 14.77 -17.38 -8.53
N GLU A 213 14.53 -17.36 -7.22
CA GLU A 213 15.58 -17.45 -6.21
C GLU A 213 16.33 -18.80 -6.28
N LEU A 214 15.60 -19.90 -6.49
CA LEU A 214 16.19 -21.23 -6.66
C LEU A 214 17.04 -21.31 -7.93
N GLU A 215 16.55 -20.77 -9.05
CA GLU A 215 17.28 -20.72 -10.32
C GLU A 215 18.52 -19.82 -10.25
N GLN A 216 18.45 -18.72 -9.51
CA GLN A 216 19.62 -17.87 -9.23
C GLN A 216 20.63 -18.60 -8.35
N ARG A 217 20.17 -19.34 -7.32
CA ARG A 217 21.05 -20.17 -6.49
C ARG A 217 21.69 -21.29 -7.30
N ILE A 218 20.91 -22.00 -8.12
CA ILE A 218 21.38 -23.08 -8.97
C ILE A 218 22.35 -22.53 -10.02
N SER A 219 22.05 -21.41 -10.66
CA SER A 219 22.96 -20.75 -11.61
C SER A 219 24.22 -20.23 -10.94
N ALA A 220 24.14 -19.73 -9.69
CA ALA A 220 25.32 -19.38 -8.90
C ALA A 220 26.18 -20.61 -8.55
N THR A 221 25.58 -21.77 -8.27
CA THR A 221 26.32 -23.03 -8.09
C THR A 221 26.76 -23.71 -9.40
N THR A 222 26.13 -23.40 -10.54
CA THR A 222 26.48 -23.99 -11.85
C THR A 222 27.53 -23.15 -12.59
N GLY A 223 27.77 -21.91 -12.15
CA GLY A 223 28.85 -21.04 -12.64
C GLY A 223 30.27 -21.44 -12.20
N GLU A 224 30.43 -22.38 -11.27
CA GLU A 224 31.75 -22.89 -10.83
C GLU A 224 32.09 -24.30 -11.35
N ALA A 225 31.21 -24.92 -12.13
CA ALA A 225 31.36 -26.32 -12.55
C ALA A 225 31.56 -26.49 -14.07
N GLN A 226 32.46 -25.72 -14.68
CA GLN A 226 33.03 -26.05 -16.00
C GLN A 226 34.45 -25.51 -16.17
N GLN A 227 35.45 -26.18 -15.53
CA GLN A 227 36.79 -26.26 -16.12
C GLN A 227 37.51 -27.57 -15.75
N THR A 228 37.67 -28.41 -16.79
CA THR A 228 38.75 -29.39 -17.05
C THR A 228 38.91 -30.66 -16.21
N VAL A 229 38.68 -31.77 -16.92
CA VAL A 229 39.33 -33.08 -16.75
C VAL A 229 40.85 -32.93 -16.92
N GLN A 230 41.69 -33.50 -16.02
CA GLN A 230 42.60 -34.64 -16.28
C GLN A 230 43.72 -34.79 -15.22
N VAL A 231 43.78 -36.00 -14.66
CA VAL A 231 44.77 -36.66 -13.80
C VAL A 231 46.21 -36.10 -13.79
N SER A 232 46.70 -35.76 -12.60
CA SER A 232 48.08 -36.04 -12.16
C SER A 232 48.16 -36.21 -10.63
N GLN A 233 49.09 -37.07 -10.22
CA GLN A 233 49.28 -37.69 -8.90
C GLN A 233 49.32 -36.76 -7.67
N GLY A 234 48.71 -37.27 -6.57
CA GLY A 234 49.21 -37.14 -5.20
C GLY A 234 48.79 -35.90 -4.44
N SER A 235 47.86 -36.04 -3.48
CA SER A 235 47.80 -35.31 -2.19
C SER A 235 46.60 -35.64 -1.29
N GLU A 236 45.58 -36.37 -1.76
CA GLU A 236 44.31 -36.49 -0.99
C GLU A 236 44.35 -37.38 0.27
N VAL A 237 45.42 -38.13 0.52
CA VAL A 237 45.58 -38.87 1.80
C VAL A 237 46.03 -37.93 2.94
N SER A 238 46.65 -36.78 2.64
CA SER A 238 47.19 -35.85 3.66
C SER A 238 46.10 -35.09 4.41
N ASP A 239 45.02 -34.73 3.74
CA ASP A 239 44.08 -33.74 4.27
C ASP A 239 42.95 -34.39 5.07
N VAL A 240 42.57 -35.62 4.72
CA VAL A 240 41.67 -36.46 5.53
C VAL A 240 42.34 -36.88 6.85
N GLU A 241 43.64 -37.17 6.84
CA GLU A 241 44.42 -37.49 8.05
C GLU A 241 44.57 -36.25 8.96
N ARG A 242 44.66 -35.05 8.38
CA ARG A 242 44.68 -33.78 9.13
C ARG A 242 43.33 -33.44 9.74
N GLU A 243 42.23 -33.62 9.01
CA GLU A 243 40.88 -33.39 9.55
C GLU A 243 40.54 -34.39 10.67
N LEU A 244 41.00 -35.64 10.58
CA LEU A 244 40.83 -36.63 11.65
C LEU A 244 41.63 -36.27 12.90
N ALA A 245 42.88 -35.80 12.75
CA ALA A 245 43.71 -35.34 13.86
C ALA A 245 43.15 -34.07 14.55
N GLU A 246 42.52 -33.18 13.79
CA GLU A 246 41.88 -31.98 14.32
C GLU A 246 40.60 -32.31 15.12
N LEU A 247 39.83 -33.30 14.66
CA LEU A 247 38.65 -33.83 15.38
C LEU A 247 39.03 -34.55 16.69
N GLU A 248 40.11 -35.34 16.70
CA GLU A 248 40.62 -35.97 17.93
C GLU A 248 41.14 -34.92 18.93
N SER A 249 41.79 -33.85 18.47
CA SER A 249 42.25 -32.76 19.34
C SER A 249 41.09 -32.02 20.02
N ARG A 250 39.97 -31.79 19.31
CA ARG A 250 38.74 -31.17 19.84
C ARG A 250 38.00 -32.07 20.82
N LEU A 251 37.98 -33.38 20.57
CA LEU A 251 37.38 -34.37 21.48
C LEU A 251 38.24 -34.57 22.74
N GLY A 252 39.56 -34.41 22.66
CA GLY A 252 40.46 -34.41 23.81
C GLY A 252 40.35 -33.16 24.69
N THR A 253 40.16 -31.97 24.10
CA THR A 253 40.07 -30.72 24.88
C THR A 253 38.76 -30.58 25.65
N GLN A 254 37.68 -31.26 25.23
CA GLN A 254 36.41 -31.26 25.97
C GLN A 254 36.40 -32.19 27.20
N ALA A 255 37.35 -33.13 27.30
CA ALA A 255 37.47 -34.04 28.44
C ALA A 255 38.27 -33.45 29.62
N GLU A 256 39.12 -32.44 29.39
CA GLU A 256 39.96 -31.82 30.44
C GLU A 256 39.36 -30.56 31.06
N THR A 257 38.26 -29.99 30.54
CA THR A 257 37.63 -28.78 31.13
C THR A 257 36.64 -29.06 32.27
N GLN A 258 36.47 -30.32 32.70
CA GLN A 258 35.57 -30.70 33.81
C GLN A 258 36.27 -31.08 35.12
N ALA A 259 37.58 -30.86 35.26
CA ALA A 259 38.33 -31.26 36.45
C ALA A 259 39.20 -30.15 37.04
N GLU A 260 38.63 -28.97 37.35
CA GLU A 260 39.22 -28.10 38.37
C GLU A 260 38.21 -27.07 38.94
N ALA A 261 37.59 -27.43 40.05
CA ALA A 261 37.18 -26.49 41.10
C ALA A 261 38.10 -26.76 42.30
N PRO A 262 38.50 -25.73 43.08
CA PRO A 262 37.68 -25.49 44.27
C PRO A 262 37.61 -24.04 44.78
N ALA A 263 36.50 -23.81 45.48
CA ALA A 263 36.35 -23.09 46.76
C ALA A 263 36.30 -21.55 46.84
N GLU A 264 35.47 -21.13 47.81
CA GLU A 264 35.24 -19.80 48.41
C GLU A 264 34.20 -18.89 47.72
N SER A 265 33.20 -18.30 48.39
CA SER A 265 32.71 -18.38 49.77
C SER A 265 31.39 -17.59 49.85
N GLU A 266 30.41 -18.14 50.57
CA GLU A 266 29.42 -17.45 51.42
C GLU A 266 28.57 -16.26 50.89
N GLN A 267 27.27 -16.55 50.72
CA GLN A 267 26.11 -15.66 50.97
C GLN A 267 26.08 -15.15 52.44
N PRO A 268 25.13 -14.28 52.89
CA PRO A 268 23.96 -13.70 52.22
C PRO A 268 23.79 -12.18 52.44
N ASN A 269 22.98 -11.53 51.59
CA ASN A 269 22.28 -10.31 52.01
C ASN A 269 20.77 -10.58 52.05
N SER A 270 20.24 -10.59 53.26
CA SER A 270 18.82 -10.75 53.58
C SER A 270 18.28 -9.38 53.99
N THR A 271 17.04 -9.11 53.55
CA THR A 271 16.03 -8.28 54.25
C THR A 271 16.27 -6.78 54.45
N GLU A 272 15.39 -5.98 53.82
CA GLU A 272 14.60 -4.90 54.46
C GLU A 272 13.42 -4.59 53.51
N SER A 273 12.19 -5.02 53.82
CA SER A 273 11.14 -4.34 54.62
C SER A 273 10.40 -3.24 53.84
N LYS A 274 9.15 -3.48 53.42
CA LYS A 274 7.87 -3.05 54.06
C LYS A 274 7.55 -1.56 53.84
N GLN A 275 6.44 -1.29 53.13
CA GLN A 275 5.15 -0.87 53.70
C GLN A 275 5.22 0.48 54.43
N GLU A 276 4.71 1.52 53.78
CA GLU A 276 3.63 2.40 54.25
C GLU A 276 3.05 3.20 53.07
#